data_AF-A0A670ZJG7-F1
#
_entry.id   AF-A0A670ZJG7-F1
#
_cell.length_a   1.000
_cell.length_b   1.000
_cell.length_c   1.000
_cell.angle_alpha   90.00
_cell.angle_beta   90.00
_cell.angle_gamma   90.00
#
_symmetry.space_group_name_H-M   'P 1'
#
loop_
_entity.id
_entity.type
_entity.pdbx_description
1 polymer ?
#
loop_
_entity_poly.entity_id
_entity_poly.type
_entity_poly.pdbx_seq_one_letter_code
_entity_poly.pdbx_strand_id
1 'polypeptide(L)'
;MSLLFFLLGCSLRWTDGASTSINAHKPYTITWVIKDVYGQVLSSAHSYAKIDTYFPCLQFDFAEMIVGKTAYKKTGFDTPQPSPSLVEKLHLYVCPGHDTSPDHLYTCGGLPDYFCKSWDCVSTGHIWWDPPYKNDLITLSRSKEDRSCEEPKKVRCNMVTVEFTARGKASTLWDTGAKWGGRVYDTIGYDSGNIFYIQRHVHIPTSDPVGPNAKDIKSSFLQPLPPTTNPLLPLLRSSYNVLNSNSRSSDCICTTW
;
A
#
# COMPACT_ATOMS: atom_id res chain seq x y z
N MET A 1 -40.08 -27.92 10.28
CA MET A 1 -38.82 -28.60 10.67
C MET A 1 -37.75 -27.52 10.77
N SER A 2 -37.56 -26.96 11.97
CA SER A 2 -36.60 -25.88 12.23
C SER A 2 -35.19 -26.44 12.36
N LEU A 3 -34.22 -25.87 11.65
CA LEU A 3 -32.80 -26.09 11.89
C LEU A 3 -32.19 -24.77 12.36
N LEU A 4 -31.93 -24.70 13.67
CA LEU A 4 -31.10 -23.67 14.30
C LEU A 4 -29.64 -23.91 13.87
N PHE A 5 -29.00 -22.91 13.27
CA PHE A 5 -27.55 -22.86 13.13
C PHE A 5 -26.94 -22.11 14.33
N PHE A 6 -26.08 -22.79 15.08
CA PHE A 6 -25.29 -22.21 16.15
C PHE A 6 -24.22 -21.27 15.58
N LEU A 7 -24.29 -20.00 15.97
CA LEU A 7 -23.24 -19.00 15.75
C LEU A 7 -22.08 -19.29 16.73
N LEU A 8 -20.95 -19.80 16.23
CA LEU A 8 -19.68 -19.72 16.96
C LEU A 8 -18.98 -18.41 16.59
N GLY A 9 -19.09 -17.42 17.47
CA GLY A 9 -18.33 -16.18 17.40
C GLY A 9 -16.87 -16.42 17.72
N CYS A 10 -16.00 -16.39 16.71
CA CYS A 10 -14.58 -16.12 16.91
C CYS A 10 -14.41 -14.62 17.16
N SER A 11 -14.21 -14.27 18.43
CA SER A 11 -13.85 -12.93 18.86
C SER A 11 -12.53 -12.50 18.23
N LEU A 12 -12.60 -11.36 17.54
CA LEU A 12 -11.50 -10.62 16.95
C LEU A 12 -10.43 -10.30 18.01
N ARG A 13 -9.19 -10.66 17.74
CA ARG A 13 -8.03 -9.89 18.22
C ARG A 13 -7.53 -9.08 17.03
N TRP A 14 -8.09 -7.89 16.86
CA TRP A 14 -7.41 -6.83 16.12
C TRP A 14 -6.17 -6.48 16.94
N THR A 15 -5.01 -6.85 16.43
CA THR A 15 -3.79 -6.15 16.80
C THR A 15 -3.92 -4.77 16.18
N ASP A 16 -4.05 -3.74 17.00
CA ASP A 16 -3.91 -2.35 16.60
C ASP A 16 -2.50 -2.16 16.04
N GLY A 17 -2.34 -2.45 14.74
CA GLY A 17 -1.24 -1.94 13.96
C GLY A 17 -1.35 -0.43 14.04
N ALA A 18 -0.34 0.23 14.57
CA ALA A 18 -0.25 1.68 14.63
C ALA A 18 -0.59 2.25 13.25
N SER A 19 -1.82 2.73 13.11
CA SER A 19 -2.27 3.47 11.94
C SER A 19 -1.53 4.79 11.98
N THR A 20 -0.36 4.85 11.34
CA THR A 20 0.27 6.10 10.96
C THR A 20 -0.68 6.78 9.98
N SER A 21 -1.60 7.59 10.52
CA SER A 21 -2.58 8.31 9.72
C SER A 21 -1.83 9.16 8.68
N ILE A 22 -1.95 8.78 7.41
CA ILE A 22 -1.33 9.52 6.31
C ILE A 22 -2.05 10.86 6.21
N ASN A 23 -1.31 11.95 6.35
CA ASN A 23 -1.88 13.29 6.19
C ASN A 23 -1.99 13.59 4.69
N ALA A 24 -3.21 13.56 4.15
CA ALA A 24 -3.47 13.76 2.72
C ALA A 24 -2.94 15.10 2.15
N HIS A 25 -2.72 16.11 2.99
CA HIS A 25 -2.22 17.41 2.57
C HIS A 25 -0.69 17.51 2.58
N LYS A 26 0.02 16.54 3.18
CA LYS A 26 1.48 16.51 3.16
C LYS A 26 1.99 15.82 1.90
N PRO A 27 3.08 16.34 1.29
CA PRO A 27 3.76 15.63 0.22
C PRO A 27 4.58 14.45 0.76
N TYR A 28 4.66 13.40 -0.03
CA TYR A 28 5.42 12.18 0.24
C TYR A 28 6.21 11.78 -0.99
N THR A 29 7.26 10.97 -0.81
CA THR A 29 7.88 10.27 -1.93
C THR A 29 6.94 9.12 -2.33
N ILE A 30 6.30 9.27 -3.49
CA ILE A 30 5.32 8.33 -4.03
C ILE A 30 5.97 7.60 -5.20
N THR A 31 5.92 6.28 -5.17
CA THR A 31 6.43 5.41 -6.23
C THR A 31 5.31 4.57 -6.80
N TRP A 32 5.06 4.71 -8.10
CA TRP A 32 4.20 3.83 -8.87
C TRP A 32 5.02 2.71 -9.49
N VAL A 33 4.52 1.48 -9.43
CA VAL A 33 5.21 0.30 -9.94
C VAL A 33 4.24 -0.56 -10.73
N ILE A 34 4.66 -0.98 -11.92
CA ILE A 34 4.03 -2.06 -12.68
C ILE A 34 4.87 -3.32 -12.48
N LYS A 35 4.23 -4.42 -12.11
CA LYS A 35 4.87 -5.73 -11.91
C LYS A 35 4.25 -6.79 -12.82
N ASP A 36 5.06 -7.74 -13.28
CA ASP A 36 4.54 -8.95 -13.92
C ASP A 36 3.93 -9.92 -12.89
N VAL A 37 3.40 -11.05 -13.38
CA VAL A 37 2.78 -12.08 -12.54
C VAL A 37 3.72 -12.69 -11.49
N TYR A 38 5.04 -12.60 -11.74
CA TYR A 38 6.09 -13.13 -10.87
C TYR A 38 6.64 -12.07 -9.90
N GLY A 39 6.05 -10.87 -9.89
CA GLY A 39 6.47 -9.76 -9.03
C GLY A 39 7.67 -8.97 -9.55
N GLN A 40 8.15 -9.23 -10.76
CA GLN A 40 9.27 -8.49 -11.35
C GLN A 40 8.80 -7.13 -11.87
N VAL A 41 9.56 -6.08 -11.57
CA VAL A 41 9.20 -4.71 -11.97
C VAL A 41 9.34 -4.53 -13.48
N LEU A 42 8.24 -4.24 -14.17
CA LEU A 42 8.18 -3.90 -15.59
C LEU A 42 8.39 -2.40 -15.85
N SER A 43 7.88 -1.57 -14.94
CA SER A 43 7.98 -0.11 -15.01
C SER A 43 7.89 0.52 -13.62
N SER A 44 8.51 1.66 -13.43
CA SER A 44 8.35 2.46 -12.21
C SER A 44 8.50 3.95 -12.50
N ALA A 45 7.80 4.76 -11.70
CA ALA A 45 7.92 6.21 -11.71
C ALA A 45 7.74 6.74 -10.29
N HIS A 46 8.54 7.71 -9.88
CA HIS A 46 8.45 8.29 -8.54
C HIS A 46 8.48 9.81 -8.57
N SER A 47 7.84 10.43 -7.60
CA SER A 47 7.85 11.89 -7.42
C SER A 47 7.58 12.25 -5.96
N TYR A 48 8.02 13.44 -5.55
CA TYR A 48 7.66 14.03 -4.27
C TYR A 48 6.43 14.92 -4.46
N ALA A 49 5.27 14.45 -4.02
CA ALA A 49 3.99 15.08 -4.30
C ALA A 49 2.92 14.70 -3.26
N LYS A 50 1.76 15.36 -3.30
CA LYS A 50 0.59 14.93 -2.51
C LYS A 50 0.01 13.64 -3.10
N ILE A 51 -0.51 12.78 -2.22
CA ILE A 51 -0.98 11.43 -2.54
C ILE A 51 -2.08 11.39 -3.61
N ASP A 52 -2.89 12.43 -3.69
CA ASP A 52 -4.03 12.61 -4.59
C ASP A 52 -3.71 13.37 -5.88
N THR A 53 -2.44 13.77 -6.08
CA THR A 53 -2.04 14.60 -7.23
C THR A 53 -1.11 13.90 -8.21
N TYR A 54 -0.41 12.85 -7.79
CA TYR A 54 0.61 12.22 -8.62
C TYR A 54 0.13 10.91 -9.24
N PHE A 55 -0.26 10.98 -10.51
CA PHE A 55 -0.70 9.86 -11.36
C PHE A 55 0.06 9.91 -12.69
N PRO A 56 1.29 9.36 -12.77
CA PRO A 56 2.12 9.43 -13.96
C PRO A 56 1.56 8.57 -15.09
N CYS A 57 1.91 8.90 -16.34
CA CYS A 57 1.77 7.93 -17.44
C CYS A 57 2.87 6.87 -17.28
N LEU A 58 2.48 5.61 -17.18
CA LEU A 58 3.43 4.51 -17.00
C LEU A 58 3.62 3.79 -18.33
N GLN A 59 4.86 3.42 -18.65
CA GLN A 59 5.15 2.69 -19.88
C GLN A 59 5.90 1.39 -19.63
N PHE A 60 5.49 0.32 -20.30
CA PHE A 60 6.16 -0.98 -20.25
C PHE A 60 6.04 -1.70 -21.59
N ASP A 61 6.84 -2.75 -21.80
CA ASP A 61 6.73 -3.60 -22.98
C ASP A 61 5.67 -4.69 -22.77
N PHE A 62 4.66 -4.73 -23.63
CA PHE A 62 3.54 -5.66 -23.49
C PHE A 62 3.94 -7.11 -23.75
N ALA A 63 4.89 -7.37 -24.66
CA ALA A 63 5.39 -8.72 -24.90
C ALA A 63 6.17 -9.22 -23.69
N GLU A 64 7.01 -8.37 -23.08
CA GLU A 64 7.72 -8.67 -21.81
C GLU A 64 6.73 -9.04 -20.69
N MET A 65 5.60 -8.35 -20.60
CA MET A 65 4.53 -8.66 -19.65
C MET A 65 3.89 -10.03 -19.93
N ILE A 66 3.54 -10.32 -21.18
CA ILE A 66 2.91 -11.60 -21.55
C ILE A 66 3.83 -12.77 -21.21
N VAL A 67 5.09 -12.72 -21.63
CA VAL A 67 6.00 -13.87 -21.44
C VAL A 67 6.67 -13.90 -20.07
N GLY A 68 6.63 -12.79 -19.34
CA GLY A 68 7.37 -12.58 -18.10
C GLY A 68 8.80 -12.11 -18.35
N LYS A 69 9.29 -11.20 -17.52
CA LYS A 69 10.56 -10.49 -17.74
C LYS A 69 11.78 -11.40 -17.79
N THR A 70 11.75 -12.52 -17.06
CA THR A 70 12.85 -13.51 -17.10
C THR A 70 12.90 -14.26 -18.43
N ALA A 71 11.75 -14.73 -18.94
CA ALA A 71 11.70 -15.41 -20.23
C ALA A 71 12.01 -14.45 -21.38
N TYR A 72 11.53 -13.20 -21.30
CA TYR A 72 11.80 -12.16 -22.29
C TYR A 72 13.29 -11.86 -22.48
N LYS A 73 14.09 -11.94 -21.41
CA LYS A 73 15.53 -11.66 -21.43
C LYS A 73 16.40 -12.87 -21.80
N LYS A 74 15.82 -14.07 -21.92
CA LYS A 74 16.62 -15.25 -22.30
C LYS A 74 17.14 -15.05 -23.72
N THR A 75 18.45 -15.02 -23.86
CA THR A 75 19.16 -15.02 -25.15
C THR A 75 19.50 -16.47 -25.51
N GLY A 76 19.07 -16.96 -26.67
CA GLY A 76 19.30 -18.35 -27.08
C GLY A 76 18.39 -18.79 -28.24
N PHE A 77 18.32 -20.10 -28.49
CA PHE A 77 17.53 -20.69 -29.60
C PHE A 77 16.01 -20.62 -29.39
N ASP A 78 15.53 -20.57 -28.15
CA ASP A 78 14.10 -20.52 -27.85
C ASP A 78 13.61 -19.08 -27.78
N THR A 79 12.97 -18.62 -28.86
CA THR A 79 12.24 -17.35 -28.84
C THR A 79 11.06 -17.46 -27.89
N PRO A 80 10.88 -16.53 -26.93
CA PRO A 80 9.70 -16.54 -26.07
C PRO A 80 8.44 -16.45 -26.94
N GLN A 81 7.41 -17.23 -26.60
CA GLN A 81 6.15 -17.26 -27.33
C GLN A 81 5.06 -16.54 -26.52
N PRO A 82 4.28 -15.64 -27.13
CA PRO A 82 4.41 -15.18 -28.52
C PRO A 82 5.67 -14.33 -28.73
N SER A 83 6.24 -14.38 -29.94
CA SER A 83 7.43 -13.58 -30.26
C SER A 83 7.11 -12.07 -30.19
N PRO A 84 8.07 -11.21 -29.79
CA PRO A 84 7.84 -9.77 -29.75
C PRO A 84 7.36 -9.19 -31.09
N SER A 85 7.88 -9.69 -32.21
CA SER A 85 7.47 -9.24 -33.56
C SER A 85 6.06 -9.69 -33.94
N LEU A 86 5.56 -10.81 -33.36
CA LEU A 86 4.15 -11.18 -33.50
C LEU A 86 3.29 -10.22 -32.67
N VAL A 87 3.65 -9.98 -31.40
CA VAL A 87 2.93 -9.05 -30.52
C VAL A 87 2.83 -7.65 -31.15
N GLU A 88 3.84 -7.19 -31.87
CA GLU A 88 3.85 -5.88 -32.56
C GLU A 88 2.70 -5.72 -33.55
N LYS A 89 2.35 -6.81 -34.25
CA LYS A 89 1.36 -6.82 -35.33
C LYS A 89 -0.06 -7.05 -34.84
N LEU A 90 -0.22 -7.59 -33.63
CA LEU A 90 -1.52 -7.96 -33.09
C LEU A 90 -2.19 -6.81 -32.34
N HIS A 91 -3.51 -6.91 -32.23
CA HIS A 91 -4.29 -6.08 -31.33
C HIS A 91 -4.09 -6.55 -29.89
N LEU A 92 -4.15 -5.61 -28.95
CA LEU A 92 -3.90 -5.86 -27.54
C LEU A 92 -5.16 -5.53 -26.77
N TYR A 93 -5.65 -6.41 -25.91
CA TYR A 93 -6.81 -6.13 -25.08
C TYR A 93 -6.54 -6.48 -23.62
N VAL A 94 -7.25 -5.78 -22.73
CA VAL A 94 -7.04 -5.83 -21.29
C VAL A 94 -8.36 -6.02 -20.58
N CYS A 95 -8.38 -6.86 -19.56
CA CYS A 95 -9.54 -7.07 -18.69
C CYS A 95 -9.18 -6.78 -17.23
N PRO A 96 -10.07 -6.11 -16.48
CA PRO A 96 -9.83 -5.74 -15.10
C PRO A 96 -9.98 -6.94 -14.17
N GLY A 97 -8.99 -7.14 -13.30
CA GLY A 97 -9.08 -8.09 -12.18
C GLY A 97 -9.34 -7.41 -10.83
N HIS A 98 -9.57 -6.08 -10.82
CA HIS A 98 -9.87 -5.30 -9.61
C HIS A 98 -11.36 -5.31 -9.25
N ASP A 99 -12.25 -5.56 -10.21
CA ASP A 99 -13.67 -5.75 -9.93
C ASP A 99 -13.88 -7.18 -9.42
N THR A 100 -14.16 -7.29 -8.13
CA THR A 100 -14.38 -8.57 -7.45
C THR A 100 -15.86 -8.82 -7.16
N SER A 101 -16.77 -8.08 -7.82
CA SER A 101 -18.21 -8.34 -7.67
C SER A 101 -18.54 -9.76 -8.18
N PRO A 102 -19.48 -10.48 -7.52
CA PRO A 102 -19.82 -11.85 -7.91
C PRO A 102 -20.22 -11.99 -9.38
N ASP A 103 -21.00 -11.05 -9.90
CA ASP A 103 -21.46 -11.06 -11.29
C ASP A 103 -20.31 -10.85 -12.28
N HIS A 104 -19.38 -9.93 -11.97
CA HIS A 104 -18.19 -9.73 -12.79
C HIS A 104 -17.30 -10.97 -12.79
N LEU A 105 -17.06 -11.59 -11.62
CA LEU A 105 -16.25 -12.81 -11.53
C LEU A 105 -16.88 -14.00 -12.26
N TYR A 106 -18.21 -14.13 -12.23
CA TYR A 106 -18.91 -15.18 -12.96
C TYR A 106 -18.71 -15.06 -14.49
N THR A 107 -18.86 -13.84 -15.01
CA THR A 107 -18.73 -13.53 -16.44
C THR A 107 -17.28 -13.54 -16.90
N CYS A 108 -16.37 -12.93 -16.13
CA CYS A 108 -15.01 -12.62 -16.53
C CYS A 108 -13.96 -13.63 -16.07
N GLY A 109 -14.36 -14.53 -15.17
CA GLY A 109 -13.45 -15.54 -14.66
C GLY A 109 -12.37 -14.96 -13.77
N GLY A 110 -11.33 -15.76 -13.54
CA GLY A 110 -10.27 -15.44 -12.59
C GLY A 110 -8.89 -15.43 -13.22
N LEU A 111 -7.89 -15.79 -12.42
CA LEU A 111 -6.50 -15.91 -12.86
C LEU A 111 -6.32 -16.84 -14.08
N PRO A 112 -6.99 -18.02 -14.18
CA PRO A 112 -6.82 -18.90 -15.34
C PRO A 112 -7.27 -18.30 -16.67
N ASP A 113 -8.24 -17.38 -16.62
CA ASP A 113 -8.80 -16.69 -17.79
C ASP A 113 -8.13 -15.33 -18.04
N TYR A 114 -7.17 -14.96 -17.19
CA TYR A 114 -6.61 -13.60 -17.11
C TYR A 114 -7.73 -12.54 -16.98
N PHE A 115 -8.83 -12.86 -16.30
CA PHE A 115 -10.02 -12.02 -16.19
C PHE A 115 -10.71 -11.71 -17.53
N CYS A 116 -10.33 -12.41 -18.62
CA CYS A 116 -10.84 -12.22 -19.98
C CYS A 116 -11.61 -13.44 -20.48
N LYS A 117 -12.46 -14.04 -19.63
CA LYS A 117 -13.28 -15.21 -20.01
C LYS A 117 -14.35 -14.87 -21.05
N SER A 118 -14.87 -13.64 -21.05
CA SER A 118 -15.85 -13.13 -22.01
C SER A 118 -15.34 -11.84 -22.66
N TRP A 119 -15.77 -11.56 -23.89
CA TRP A 119 -15.53 -10.27 -24.54
C TRP A 119 -16.10 -9.09 -23.77
N ASP A 120 -17.19 -9.30 -23.02
CA ASP A 120 -17.83 -8.29 -22.15
C ASP A 120 -16.88 -7.74 -21.06
N CYS A 121 -15.78 -8.45 -20.80
CA CYS A 121 -14.80 -8.11 -19.77
C CYS A 121 -13.71 -7.18 -20.27
N VAL A 122 -13.57 -7.02 -21.59
CA VAL A 122 -12.56 -6.16 -22.17
C VAL A 122 -12.87 -4.71 -21.84
N SER A 123 -11.90 -4.01 -21.25
CA SER A 123 -12.07 -2.65 -20.75
C SER A 123 -11.24 -1.62 -21.49
N THR A 124 -10.09 -2.02 -22.04
CA THR A 124 -9.18 -1.13 -22.75
C THR A 124 -8.21 -1.93 -23.61
N GLY A 125 -7.52 -1.25 -24.53
CA GLY A 125 -6.41 -1.85 -25.27
C GLY A 125 -6.08 -1.11 -26.55
N HIS A 126 -5.21 -1.72 -27.35
CA HIS A 126 -4.98 -1.36 -28.75
C HIS A 126 -5.88 -2.22 -29.65
N ILE A 127 -7.15 -1.86 -29.71
CA ILE A 127 -8.23 -2.58 -30.40
C ILE A 127 -8.99 -1.64 -31.34
N TRP A 128 -9.66 -2.19 -32.36
CA TRP A 128 -10.46 -1.40 -33.30
C TRP A 128 -11.93 -1.25 -32.90
N TRP A 129 -12.37 -1.97 -31.85
CA TRP A 129 -13.73 -1.91 -31.33
C TRP A 129 -13.77 -1.15 -30.00
N ASP A 130 -14.96 -0.70 -29.62
CA ASP A 130 -15.21 -0.05 -28.34
C ASP A 130 -15.28 -1.10 -27.22
N PRO A 131 -14.45 -1.02 -26.15
CA PRO A 131 -14.44 -2.02 -25.09
C PRO A 131 -15.75 -1.99 -24.29
N PRO A 132 -16.45 -3.11 -24.09
CA PRO A 132 -17.76 -3.13 -23.42
C PRO A 132 -17.70 -2.73 -21.94
N TYR A 133 -16.64 -3.06 -21.21
CA TYR A 133 -16.51 -2.72 -19.80
C TYR A 133 -16.02 -1.27 -19.61
N LYS A 134 -16.86 -0.40 -19.03
CA LYS A 134 -16.56 1.05 -18.89
C LYS A 134 -16.00 1.48 -17.55
N ASN A 135 -15.93 0.55 -16.60
CA ASN A 135 -15.74 0.83 -15.19
C ASN A 135 -14.29 0.63 -14.70
N ASP A 136 -13.32 0.82 -15.60
CA ASP A 136 -11.91 0.54 -15.34
C ASP A 136 -11.16 1.71 -14.70
N LEU A 137 -10.06 1.40 -14.01
CA LEU A 137 -9.19 2.37 -13.34
C LEU A 137 -8.09 2.90 -14.26
N ILE A 138 -7.84 2.23 -15.38
CA ILE A 138 -6.81 2.61 -16.35
C ILE A 138 -7.33 2.56 -17.78
N THR A 139 -6.65 3.28 -18.66
CA THR A 139 -6.61 2.99 -20.08
C THR A 139 -5.22 2.49 -20.46
N LEU A 140 -5.14 1.68 -21.51
CA LEU A 140 -3.92 1.16 -22.08
C LEU A 140 -3.97 1.30 -23.60
N SER A 141 -2.92 1.87 -24.19
CA SER A 141 -2.75 2.02 -25.64
C SER A 141 -1.30 1.80 -26.04
N ARG A 142 -1.01 1.54 -27.32
CA ARG A 142 0.37 1.53 -27.82
C ARG A 142 1.00 2.90 -27.67
N SER A 143 2.25 2.94 -27.24
CA SER A 143 3.03 4.17 -27.21
C SER A 143 3.27 4.70 -28.63
N LYS A 144 3.35 6.02 -28.80
CA LYS A 144 3.55 6.69 -30.10
C LYS A 144 4.98 6.56 -30.67
N GLU A 145 5.88 5.94 -29.92
CA GLU A 145 7.27 5.79 -30.36
C GLU A 145 7.39 4.66 -31.38
N ASP A 146 7.96 4.97 -32.55
CA ASP A 146 8.24 3.98 -33.59
C ASP A 146 9.43 3.10 -33.15
N ARG A 147 9.11 1.91 -32.65
CA ARG A 147 10.11 0.91 -32.22
C ARG A 147 9.83 -0.40 -32.95
N SER A 148 10.49 -0.59 -34.09
CA SER A 148 10.43 -1.87 -34.81
C SER A 148 10.99 -3.04 -33.99
N CYS A 149 10.28 -4.16 -33.98
CA CYS A 149 10.76 -5.44 -33.45
C CYS A 149 11.55 -6.28 -34.48
N GLU A 150 11.88 -5.74 -35.66
CA GLU A 150 12.64 -6.45 -36.70
C GLU A 150 14.15 -6.46 -36.46
N GLU A 151 14.65 -5.53 -35.63
CA GLU A 151 16.07 -5.46 -35.31
C GLU A 151 16.46 -6.47 -34.22
N PRO A 152 17.45 -7.36 -34.45
CA PRO A 152 17.82 -8.44 -33.53
C PRO A 152 18.40 -7.98 -32.18
N LYS A 153 18.56 -6.66 -31.96
CA LYS A 153 19.10 -6.07 -30.73
C LYS A 153 18.07 -5.31 -29.89
N LYS A 154 16.84 -5.10 -30.39
CA LYS A 154 15.84 -4.31 -29.66
C LYS A 154 15.05 -5.20 -28.69
N VAL A 155 15.59 -5.31 -27.48
CA VAL A 155 14.86 -5.76 -26.30
C VAL A 155 13.95 -4.59 -25.89
N ARG A 156 12.63 -4.78 -25.96
CA ARG A 156 11.55 -3.80 -25.68
C ARG A 156 11.07 -2.90 -26.84
N CYS A 157 10.28 -3.48 -27.74
CA CYS A 157 9.70 -2.83 -28.92
C CYS A 157 8.15 -2.73 -28.88
N ASN A 158 7.48 -3.42 -27.95
CA ASN A 158 6.03 -3.42 -27.79
C ASN A 158 5.59 -2.47 -26.68
N MET A 159 6.04 -1.23 -26.73
CA MET A 159 5.76 -0.26 -25.67
C MET A 159 4.27 0.11 -25.65
N VAL A 160 3.68 0.04 -24.47
CA VAL A 160 2.33 0.51 -24.17
C VAL A 160 2.37 1.58 -23.11
N THR A 161 1.43 2.51 -23.19
CA THR A 161 1.22 3.58 -22.21
C THR A 161 -0.04 3.29 -21.42
N VAL A 162 0.09 3.32 -20.09
CA VAL A 162 -0.99 3.24 -19.12
C VAL A 162 -1.27 4.63 -18.57
N GLU A 163 -2.53 5.01 -18.62
CA GLU A 163 -3.03 6.25 -18.03
C GLU A 163 -4.14 5.96 -17.01
N PHE A 164 -4.20 6.74 -15.95
CA PHE A 164 -5.23 6.60 -14.92
C PHE A 164 -6.52 7.29 -15.36
N THR A 165 -7.63 6.56 -15.34
CA THR A 165 -8.97 7.14 -15.58
C THR A 165 -9.36 8.08 -14.45
N ALA A 166 -10.42 8.88 -14.64
CA ALA A 166 -10.99 9.67 -13.56
C ALA A 166 -11.36 8.80 -12.33
N ARG A 167 -11.95 7.61 -12.58
CA ARG A 167 -12.23 6.61 -11.54
C ARG A 167 -10.95 6.06 -10.92
N GLY A 168 -9.93 5.79 -11.73
CA GLY A 168 -8.62 5.36 -11.26
C GLY A 168 -8.00 6.35 -10.28
N LYS A 169 -8.02 7.64 -10.61
CA LYS A 169 -7.48 8.70 -9.74
C LYS A 169 -8.22 8.82 -8.40
N ALA A 170 -9.49 8.45 -8.36
CA ALA A 170 -10.31 8.43 -7.14
C ALA A 170 -10.24 7.11 -6.35
N SER A 171 -9.58 6.08 -6.88
CA SER A 171 -9.55 4.75 -6.26
C SER A 171 -8.60 4.67 -5.06
N THR A 172 -9.00 3.91 -4.04
CA THR A 172 -8.18 3.60 -2.85
C THR A 172 -7.44 2.27 -2.97
N LEU A 173 -7.66 1.51 -4.05
CA LEU A 173 -7.07 0.17 -4.25
C LEU A 173 -5.55 0.19 -4.50
N TRP A 174 -4.97 1.36 -4.75
CA TRP A 174 -3.57 1.47 -5.18
C TRP A 174 -2.56 1.05 -4.12
N ASP A 175 -2.88 1.19 -2.84
CA ASP A 175 -1.94 0.88 -1.76
C ASP A 175 -1.80 -0.64 -1.57
N THR A 176 -2.91 -1.40 -1.76
CA THR A 176 -2.89 -2.87 -1.84
C THR A 176 -2.45 -3.38 -3.20
N GLY A 177 -2.61 -2.56 -4.24
CA GLY A 177 -2.38 -2.90 -5.63
C GLY A 177 -3.64 -3.44 -6.32
N ALA A 178 -3.72 -3.18 -7.61
CA ALA A 178 -4.76 -3.69 -8.50
C ALA A 178 -4.11 -4.52 -9.62
N LYS A 179 -4.91 -5.36 -10.28
CA LYS A 179 -4.44 -6.34 -11.26
C LYS A 179 -5.32 -6.36 -12.51
N TRP A 180 -4.72 -6.74 -13.63
CA TRP A 180 -5.35 -6.86 -14.93
C TRP A 180 -4.76 -8.05 -15.67
N GLY A 181 -5.54 -8.65 -16.55
CA GLY A 181 -5.00 -9.52 -17.58
C GLY A 181 -4.84 -8.75 -18.87
N GLY A 182 -3.69 -8.92 -19.54
CA GLY A 182 -3.46 -8.43 -20.89
C GLY A 182 -3.28 -9.60 -21.84
N ARG A 183 -3.92 -9.53 -23.01
CA ARG A 183 -3.86 -10.57 -24.05
C ARG A 183 -3.61 -9.96 -25.42
N VAL A 184 -2.99 -10.73 -26.30
CA VAL A 184 -3.03 -10.46 -27.74
C VAL A 184 -4.28 -11.08 -28.34
N TYR A 185 -4.86 -10.40 -29.31
CA TYR A 185 -5.92 -10.93 -30.15
C TYR A 185 -5.30 -11.60 -31.38
N ASP A 186 -5.27 -12.94 -31.38
CA ASP A 186 -4.71 -13.76 -32.44
C ASP A 186 -5.83 -14.53 -33.14
N THR A 187 -6.15 -14.16 -34.38
CA THR A 187 -7.22 -14.80 -35.16
C THR A 187 -6.85 -16.19 -35.67
N ILE A 188 -5.58 -16.58 -35.60
CA ILE A 188 -5.05 -17.84 -36.15
C ILE A 188 -4.71 -18.81 -35.01
N GLY A 189 -4.21 -18.28 -33.90
CA GLY A 189 -3.74 -19.03 -32.75
C GLY A 189 -4.62 -18.87 -31.50
N TYR A 190 -3.97 -19.07 -30.35
CA TYR A 190 -4.55 -18.83 -29.04
C TYR A 190 -4.15 -17.44 -28.56
N ASP A 191 -5.12 -16.70 -28.01
CA ASP A 191 -4.92 -15.38 -27.39
C ASP A 191 -4.00 -15.48 -26.17
N SER A 192 -2.70 -15.40 -26.44
CA SER A 192 -1.66 -15.46 -25.43
C SER A 192 -1.76 -14.25 -24.52
N GLY A 193 -1.62 -14.47 -23.21
CA GLY A 193 -1.81 -13.42 -22.23
C GLY A 193 -1.18 -13.73 -20.90
N ASN A 194 -1.13 -12.71 -20.05
CA ASN A 194 -0.65 -12.83 -18.68
C ASN A 194 -1.22 -11.70 -17.82
N ILE A 195 -0.89 -11.73 -16.54
CA ILE A 195 -1.37 -10.79 -15.55
C ILE A 195 -0.28 -9.80 -15.20
N PHE A 196 -0.67 -8.55 -15.02
CA PHE A 196 0.18 -7.51 -14.45
C PHE A 196 -0.53 -6.79 -13.32
N TYR A 197 0.29 -6.18 -12.47
CA TYR A 197 -0.15 -5.46 -11.28
C TYR A 197 0.32 -4.02 -11.35
N ILE A 198 -0.51 -3.10 -10.84
CA ILE A 198 -0.12 -1.71 -10.61
C ILE A 198 -0.32 -1.41 -9.14
N GLN A 199 0.73 -0.89 -8.51
CA GLN A 199 0.73 -0.55 -7.09
C GLN A 199 1.37 0.81 -6.85
N ARG A 200 0.82 1.54 -5.88
CA ARG A 200 1.40 2.76 -5.33
C ARG A 200 2.07 2.45 -3.99
N HIS A 201 3.30 2.92 -3.84
CA HIS A 201 4.03 2.89 -2.59
C HIS A 201 4.24 4.33 -2.10
N VAL A 202 3.86 4.60 -0.86
CA VAL A 202 4.03 5.91 -0.21
C VAL A 202 5.10 5.77 0.86
N HIS A 203 6.25 6.42 0.65
CA HIS A 203 7.30 6.45 1.67
C HIS A 203 6.97 7.52 2.71
N ILE A 204 6.63 7.07 3.91
CA ILE A 204 6.44 7.92 5.08
C ILE A 204 7.82 8.03 5.74
N PRO A 205 8.46 9.22 5.77
CA PRO A 205 9.69 9.38 6.53
C PRO A 205 9.39 9.03 7.99
N THR A 206 10.26 8.24 8.62
CA THR A 206 10.27 8.15 10.09
C THR A 206 10.46 9.56 10.61
N SER A 207 9.50 10.07 11.37
CA SER A 207 9.62 11.40 11.94
C SER A 207 10.87 11.44 12.82
N ASP A 208 11.84 12.30 12.49
CA ASP A 208 12.76 12.78 13.51
C ASP A 208 11.92 13.46 14.61
N PRO A 209 12.26 13.32 15.89
CA PRO A 209 11.51 13.94 16.98
C PRO A 209 11.37 15.44 16.72
N VAL A 210 10.18 15.91 16.34
CA VAL A 210 9.92 17.32 16.14
C VAL A 210 9.48 17.89 17.49
N GLY A 211 10.46 18.34 18.26
CA GLY A 211 10.29 19.01 19.54
C GLY A 211 11.62 19.62 19.97
N PRO A 212 11.63 20.63 20.85
CA PRO A 212 12.88 21.05 21.48
C PRO A 212 13.53 19.83 22.13
N ASN A 213 14.84 19.67 21.99
CA ASN A 213 15.56 18.63 22.72
C ASN A 213 15.17 18.77 24.20
N ALA A 214 14.89 17.68 24.91
CA ALA A 214 14.43 17.75 26.31
C ALA A 214 15.40 18.55 27.20
N LYS A 215 16.68 18.61 26.80
CA LYS A 215 17.74 19.40 27.44
C LYS A 215 17.64 20.92 27.20
N ASP A 216 16.94 21.35 26.15
CA ASP A 216 16.75 22.75 25.77
C ASP A 216 15.42 23.33 26.27
N ILE A 217 14.54 22.49 26.85
CA ILE A 217 13.30 22.93 27.47
C ILE A 217 13.61 23.59 28.82
N LYS A 218 13.83 24.91 28.80
CA LYS A 218 13.87 25.75 30.02
C LYS A 218 12.45 26.04 30.51
N SER A 219 11.76 25.04 31.04
CA SER A 219 10.45 25.21 31.67
C SER A 219 10.59 25.35 33.18
N SER A 220 10.06 26.44 33.74
CA SER A 220 9.92 26.62 35.20
C SER A 220 9.00 25.59 35.84
N PHE A 221 8.08 24.98 35.07
CA PHE A 221 7.20 23.90 35.53
C PHE A 221 7.91 22.54 35.74
N LEU A 222 9.09 22.36 35.13
CA LEU A 222 9.88 21.12 35.27
C LEU A 222 10.97 21.25 36.34
N GLN A 223 11.08 22.40 37.01
CA GLN A 223 11.99 22.56 38.13
C GLN A 223 11.49 21.70 39.30
N PRO A 224 12.39 20.98 40.00
CA PRO A 224 12.02 20.32 41.25
C PRO A 224 11.35 21.34 42.16
N LEU A 225 10.17 21.00 42.69
CA LEU A 225 9.52 21.83 43.70
C LEU A 225 10.55 22.12 44.81
N PRO A 226 10.72 23.39 45.21
CA PRO A 226 11.59 23.72 46.33
C PRO A 226 11.20 22.82 47.51
N PRO A 227 12.16 22.25 48.26
CA PRO A 227 11.85 21.33 49.34
C PRO A 227 10.88 22.02 50.30
N THR A 228 9.62 21.61 50.25
CA THR A 228 8.59 22.14 51.12
C THR A 228 8.93 21.64 52.51
N THR A 229 9.53 22.50 53.32
CA THR A 229 9.69 22.24 54.75
C THR A 229 8.30 22.02 55.31
N ASN A 230 8.02 20.79 55.72
CA ASN A 230 6.72 20.43 56.27
C ASN A 230 6.40 21.37 57.44
N PRO A 231 5.34 22.19 57.36
CA PRO A 231 5.04 23.18 58.40
C PRO A 231 4.66 22.55 59.74
N LEU A 232 4.40 21.23 59.77
CA LEU A 232 4.11 20.47 60.99
C LEU A 232 5.37 19.97 61.70
N LEU A 233 6.54 20.00 61.05
CA LEU A 233 7.79 19.52 61.62
C LEU A 233 8.26 20.36 62.84
N PRO A 234 8.15 21.70 62.83
CA PRO A 234 8.39 22.53 64.02
C PRO A 234 7.38 22.26 65.15
N LEU A 235 6.11 22.02 64.80
CA LEU A 235 5.05 21.74 65.77
C LEU A 235 5.24 20.38 66.45
N LEU A 236 5.60 19.34 65.69
CA LEU A 236 5.94 18.01 66.21
C LEU A 236 7.19 18.07 67.10
N ARG A 237 8.18 18.89 66.75
CA ARG A 237 9.39 19.07 67.57
C ARG A 237 9.08 19.80 68.88
N SER A 238 8.18 20.79 68.83
CA SER A 238 7.72 21.51 70.01
C SER A 238 6.91 20.60 70.96
N SER A 239 5.96 19.82 70.43
CA SER A 239 5.17 18.89 71.25
C SER A 239 6.02 17.77 71.85
N TYR A 240 7.01 17.25 71.12
CA TYR A 240 7.96 16.27 71.66
C TYR A 240 8.79 16.85 72.82
N ASN A 241 9.27 18.09 72.70
CA ASN A 241 10.04 18.74 73.76
C ASN A 241 9.20 19.01 75.02
N VAL A 242 7.92 19.36 74.87
CA VAL A 242 6.99 19.57 76.00
C VAL A 242 6.67 18.25 76.72
N LEU A 243 6.49 17.16 75.96
CA LEU A 243 6.26 15.84 76.55
C LEU A 243 7.50 15.33 77.29
N ASN A 244 8.71 15.67 76.81
CA ASN A 244 9.96 15.24 77.43
C ASN A 244 10.42 16.15 78.59
N SER A 245 9.91 17.39 78.69
CA SER A 245 10.14 18.26 79.85
C SER A 245 9.27 17.91 81.07
N ASN A 246 8.21 17.12 80.87
CA ASN A 246 7.31 16.69 81.95
C ASN A 246 7.71 15.36 82.62
N SER A 247 8.81 14.71 82.22
CA SER A 247 9.25 13.44 82.80
C SER A 247 10.38 13.58 83.84
N ARG A 248 10.68 14.80 84.33
CA ARG A 248 11.68 15.04 85.39
C ARG A 248 11.27 16.11 86.42
N SER A 249 10.19 15.86 87.15
CA SER A 249 9.86 16.36 88.51
C SER A 249 8.45 15.81 88.79
N SER A 250 8.12 15.05 89.83
CA SER A 250 8.56 15.09 91.21
C SER A 250 8.19 13.76 91.88
N ASP A 251 8.98 13.37 92.87
CA ASP A 251 8.66 12.36 93.88
C ASP A 251 7.28 12.56 94.51
N CYS A 252 6.57 11.45 94.77
CA CYS A 252 5.66 11.31 95.91
C CYS A 252 5.65 9.85 96.37
N ILE A 253 6.07 9.66 97.62
CA ILE A 253 6.26 8.40 98.36
C ILE A 253 4.99 8.06 99.18
N CYS A 254 4.66 6.76 99.25
CA CYS A 254 3.80 5.99 100.18
C CYS A 254 2.30 6.37 100.33
N THR A 255 1.34 5.45 100.56
CA THR A 255 1.33 4.26 101.44
C THR A 255 0.40 3.13 100.95
N THR A 256 0.76 1.88 101.24
CA THR A 256 -0.09 0.68 101.28
C THR A 256 -0.75 0.51 102.66
N TRP A 257 -1.97 -0.03 102.71
CA TRP A 257 -2.52 -0.70 103.90
C TRP A 257 -1.86 -2.06 104.10
#